data_AF-A0A3C1BNW7-F1
#
_entry.id   AF-A0A3C1BNW7-F1
#
_cell.length_a   1.000
_cell.length_b   1.000
_cell.length_c   1.000
_cell.angle_alpha   90.00
_cell.angle_beta   90.00
_cell.angle_gamma   90.00
#
_symmetry.space_group_name_H-M   'P 1'
#
loop_
_entity.id
_entity.type
_entity.pdbx_description
1 polymer ?
#
loop_
_entity_poly.entity_id
_entity_poly.type
_entity_poly.pdbx_seq_one_letter_code
_entity_poly.pdbx_strand_id
1 'polypeptide(L)'
;MVAGMAAQGQAILGGDMDFRLVHREASDAELAWLDEQADLSRMATMRAMVRHEQATLLVEAKAVDAIYPLYGEVALDSELDSELASALAVNETPSGKIYGAVAEGGL
;
A
#
# COMPACT_ATOMS: atom_id res chain seq x y z
N MET A 1 -12.03 -22.04 16.34
CA MET A 1 -12.01 -21.14 15.16
C MET A 1 -12.30 -19.67 15.48
N VAL A 2 -13.05 -19.34 16.55
CA VAL A 2 -13.36 -17.93 16.89
C VAL A 2 -12.19 -17.19 17.58
N ALA A 3 -11.33 -17.90 18.33
CA ALA A 3 -10.21 -17.27 19.04
C ALA A 3 -9.05 -16.79 18.15
N GLY A 4 -8.85 -17.41 16.97
CA GLY A 4 -7.80 -17.01 16.02
C GLY A 4 -8.13 -15.68 15.32
N MET A 5 -9.40 -15.46 14.98
CA MET A 5 -9.88 -14.20 14.39
C MET A 5 -9.82 -13.02 15.35
N ALA A 6 -10.03 -13.24 16.66
CA ALA A 6 -9.94 -12.17 17.65
C ALA A 6 -8.49 -11.76 17.94
N ALA A 7 -7.56 -12.73 17.97
CA ALA A 7 -6.14 -12.47 18.27
C ALA A 7 -5.33 -11.98 17.06
N GLN A 8 -5.68 -12.42 15.84
CA GLN A 8 -5.10 -11.90 14.60
C GLN A 8 -5.97 -10.81 13.96
N GLY A 9 -7.05 -10.39 14.62
CA GLY A 9 -7.99 -9.40 14.10
C GLY A 9 -7.31 -8.11 13.70
N GLN A 10 -6.48 -7.54 14.58
CA GLN A 10 -5.72 -6.31 14.27
C GLN A 10 -4.70 -6.50 13.13
N ALA A 11 -3.98 -7.63 13.08
CA ALA A 11 -3.04 -7.91 11.99
C ALA A 11 -3.74 -8.15 10.64
N ILE A 12 -4.98 -8.67 10.66
CA ILE A 12 -5.79 -8.92 9.47
C ILE A 12 -6.56 -7.66 9.04
N LEU A 13 -7.02 -6.85 9.99
CA LEU A 13 -7.79 -5.62 9.77
C LEU A 13 -6.89 -4.43 9.44
N GLY A 14 -5.62 -4.48 9.86
CA GLY A 14 -4.66 -3.38 9.66
C GLY A 14 -4.87 -2.19 10.61
N GLY A 15 -5.82 -2.25 11.55
CA GLY A 15 -6.09 -1.16 12.49
C GLY A 15 -7.30 -1.46 13.37
N ASP A 16 -7.94 -0.42 13.90
CA ASP A 16 -9.17 -0.53 14.67
C ASP A 16 -10.42 -0.59 13.77
N MET A 17 -10.37 0.07 12.60
CA MET A 17 -11.45 0.15 11.62
C MET A 17 -10.89 0.08 10.19
N ASP A 18 -11.52 -0.70 9.32
CA ASP A 18 -11.18 -0.80 7.88
C ASP A 18 -12.41 -0.45 7.02
N PHE A 19 -12.20 0.44 6.05
CA PHE A 19 -13.21 0.88 5.10
C PHE A 19 -12.77 0.54 3.67
N ARG A 20 -13.50 -0.37 3.02
CA ARG A 20 -13.24 -0.75 1.63
C ARG A 20 -14.29 -0.18 0.69
N LEU A 21 -13.87 0.80 -0.11
CA LEU A 21 -14.69 1.38 -1.17
C LEU A 21 -14.33 0.73 -2.51
N VAL A 22 -15.34 0.14 -3.16
CA VAL A 22 -15.16 -0.54 -4.46
C VAL A 22 -15.56 0.41 -5.59
N HIS A 23 -14.67 0.56 -6.57
CA HIS A 23 -14.86 1.43 -7.75
C HIS A 23 -15.02 2.93 -7.46
N ARG A 24 -14.66 3.39 -6.25
CA ARG A 24 -14.57 4.81 -5.92
C ARG A 24 -13.56 5.04 -4.80
N GLU A 25 -13.03 6.24 -4.75
CA GLU A 25 -12.32 6.75 -3.57
C GLU A 25 -13.32 7.35 -2.56
N ALA A 26 -12.88 7.50 -1.32
CA ALA A 26 -13.62 8.31 -0.35
C ALA A 26 -13.58 9.78 -0.80
N SER A 27 -14.74 10.45 -0.72
CA SER A 27 -14.83 11.87 -1.02
C SER A 27 -14.06 12.71 0.02
N ASP A 28 -13.71 13.95 -0.34
CA ASP A 28 -13.00 14.86 0.57
C ASP A 28 -13.73 15.05 1.91
N ALA A 29 -15.07 15.07 1.90
CA ALA A 29 -15.87 15.18 3.12
C ALA A 29 -15.82 13.90 3.98
N GLU A 30 -15.85 12.72 3.35
CA GLU A 30 -15.68 11.44 4.06
C GLU A 30 -14.27 11.33 4.65
N LEU A 31 -13.24 11.74 3.89
CA LEU A 31 -11.85 11.73 4.34
C LEU A 31 -11.63 12.70 5.51
N ALA A 32 -12.13 13.93 5.42
CA ALA A 32 -12.02 14.91 6.49
C ALA A 32 -12.70 14.42 7.77
N TRP A 33 -13.89 13.82 7.65
CA TRP A 33 -14.57 13.26 8.81
C TRP A 33 -13.79 12.11 9.46
N LEU A 34 -13.19 11.21 8.67
CA LEU A 34 -12.37 10.10 9.18
C LEU A 34 -11.11 10.60 9.90
N ASP A 35 -10.43 11.60 9.32
CA ASP A 35 -9.21 12.22 9.87
C ASP A 35 -9.49 12.92 11.22
N GLU A 36 -10.71 13.42 11.43
CA GLU A 36 -11.15 13.96 12.73
C GLU A 36 -11.36 12.89 13.81
N GLN A 37 -11.60 11.63 13.44
CA GLN A 37 -11.88 10.56 14.40
C GLN A 37 -10.63 9.79 14.83
N ALA A 38 -9.67 9.59 13.92
CA ALA A 38 -8.49 8.76 14.15
C ALA A 38 -7.39 9.06 13.13
N ASP A 39 -6.17 8.55 13.41
CA ASP A 39 -5.08 8.55 12.43
C ASP A 39 -5.49 7.71 11.21
N LEU A 40 -5.53 8.36 10.04
CA LEU A 40 -6.01 7.74 8.81
C LEU A 40 -4.85 7.18 7.99
N SER A 41 -4.80 5.85 7.85
CA SER A 41 -3.98 5.19 6.82
C SER A 41 -4.80 4.87 5.57
N ARG A 42 -4.21 5.12 4.40
CA ARG A 42 -4.80 4.95 3.08
C ARG A 42 -3.96 4.02 2.22
N MET A 43 -4.64 3.13 1.54
CA MET A 43 -4.07 2.33 0.47
C MET A 43 -5.05 2.20 -0.70
N ALA A 44 -4.51 2.07 -1.91
CA ALA A 44 -5.29 1.77 -3.10
C ALA A 44 -4.71 0.54 -3.79
N THR A 45 -5.57 -0.42 -4.12
CA THR A 45 -5.18 -1.65 -4.82
C THR A 45 -5.90 -1.74 -6.15
N MET A 46 -5.17 -2.05 -7.21
CA MET A 46 -5.77 -2.36 -8.51
C MET A 46 -5.01 -3.46 -9.22
N ARG A 47 -5.70 -4.20 -10.10
CA ARG A 47 -5.04 -5.16 -10.98
C ARG A 47 -4.55 -4.45 -12.22
N ALA A 48 -3.27 -4.64 -12.55
CA ALA A 48 -2.63 -4.02 -13.70
C ALA A 48 -1.94 -5.09 -14.57
N MET A 49 -1.91 -4.86 -15.87
CA MET A 49 -1.12 -5.69 -16.79
C MET A 49 0.26 -5.07 -16.95
N VAL A 50 1.28 -5.77 -16.48
CA VAL A 50 2.68 -5.38 -16.68
C VAL A 50 3.23 -6.13 -17.88
N ARG A 51 3.92 -5.41 -18.75
CA ARG A 51 4.66 -6.00 -19.87
C ARG A 51 6.16 -5.85 -19.59
N HIS A 52 6.87 -6.97 -19.68
CA HIS A 52 8.32 -7.01 -19.60
C HIS A 52 8.83 -7.83 -20.78
N GLU A 53 9.56 -7.19 -21.70
CA GLU A 53 10.01 -7.78 -22.96
C GLU A 53 8.86 -8.46 -23.74
N GLN A 54 8.90 -9.80 -23.83
CA GLN A 54 7.90 -10.63 -24.51
C GLN A 54 6.83 -11.19 -23.56
N ALA A 55 6.98 -11.00 -22.25
CA ALA A 55 6.04 -11.48 -21.25
C ALA A 55 5.00 -10.39 -20.91
N THR A 56 3.74 -10.79 -20.76
CA THR A 56 2.70 -9.96 -20.16
C THR A 56 2.10 -10.72 -18.99
N LEU A 57 2.05 -10.08 -17.84
CA LEU A 57 1.65 -10.70 -16.58
C LEU A 57 0.69 -9.77 -15.82
N LEU A 58 -0.28 -10.37 -15.15
CA LEU A 58 -1.27 -9.67 -14.35
C LEU A 58 -0.71 -9.51 -12.93
N VAL A 59 -0.44 -8.28 -12.53
CA VAL A 59 0.02 -7.92 -11.18
C VAL A 59 -1.11 -7.26 -10.39
N GLU A 60 -0.93 -7.22 -9.07
CA GLU A 60 -1.62 -6.28 -8.20
C GLU A 60 -0.69 -5.10 -7.92
N ALA A 61 -1.13 -3.90 -8.25
CA ALA A 61 -0.46 -2.67 -7.88
C ALA A 61 -1.09 -2.17 -6.57
N LYS A 62 -0.24 -1.86 -5.59
CA LYS A 62 -0.63 -1.30 -4.30
C LYS A 62 0.05 0.05 -4.12
N ALA A 63 -0.74 1.11 -4.02
CA ALA A 63 -0.29 2.40 -3.53
C ALA A 63 -0.55 2.47 -2.03
N VAL A 64 0.44 2.94 -1.28
CA VAL A 64 0.39 3.05 0.18
C VAL A 64 0.82 4.45 0.60
N ASP A 65 0.42 4.86 1.79
CA ASP A 65 0.86 6.10 2.40
C ASP A 65 2.08 5.89 3.31
N ALA A 66 2.43 6.94 4.06
CA ALA A 66 3.58 6.95 4.96
C ALA A 66 3.37 6.16 6.26
N ILE A 67 2.14 5.74 6.58
CA ILE A 67 1.83 4.98 7.80
C ILE A 67 2.04 3.48 7.55
N TYR A 68 2.06 3.06 6.29
CA TYR A 68 2.32 1.67 5.93
C TYR A 68 3.79 1.25 6.20
N PRO A 69 4.03 0.04 6.75
CA PRO A 69 3.04 -0.93 7.21
C PRO A 69 2.50 -0.61 8.61
N LEU A 70 1.19 -0.77 8.81
CA LEU A 70 0.55 -0.56 10.12
C LEU A 70 1.03 -1.55 11.19
N TYR A 71 1.46 -2.74 10.77
CA TYR A 71 2.04 -3.76 11.64
C TYR A 71 3.25 -4.43 10.97
N GLY A 72 4.28 -4.69 11.78
CA GLY A 72 5.51 -5.33 11.32
C GLY A 72 6.37 -4.37 10.49
N GLU A 73 7.25 -4.95 9.69
CA GLU A 73 8.19 -4.21 8.84
C GLU A 73 8.25 -4.88 7.47
N VAL A 74 8.39 -4.09 6.41
CA VAL A 74 8.67 -4.60 5.07
C VAL A 74 10.18 -4.58 4.87
N ALA A 75 10.77 -5.77 4.83
CA ALA A 75 12.17 -5.94 4.47
C ALA A 75 12.31 -6.01 2.95
N LEU A 76 13.27 -5.27 2.39
CA LEU A 76 13.62 -5.34 0.98
C LEU A 76 14.85 -6.25 0.81
N ASP A 77 14.79 -7.18 -0.15
CA ASP A 77 15.87 -8.12 -0.48
C ASP A 77 17.02 -7.46 -1.30
N SER A 78 17.32 -6.19 -1.02
CA SER A 78 18.34 -5.44 -1.74
C SER A 78 19.57 -5.24 -0.87
N GLU A 79 20.77 -5.37 -1.45
CA GLU A 79 22.05 -5.06 -0.78
C GLU A 79 22.15 -3.60 -0.28
N LEU A 80 21.17 -2.76 -0.61
CA LEU A 80 21.16 -1.33 -0.32
C LEU A 80 20.44 -0.96 0.98
N ASP A 81 20.04 -1.90 1.84
CA ASP A 81 19.32 -1.66 3.12
C ASP A 81 18.38 -0.45 3.02
N SER A 82 17.64 -0.37 1.92
CA SER A 82 16.89 0.84 1.60
C SER A 82 15.57 0.77 2.34
N GLU A 83 15.28 1.79 3.13
CA GLU A 83 13.98 1.91 3.80
C GLU A 83 12.88 1.95 2.75
N LEU A 84 11.75 1.25 3.00
CA LEU A 84 10.62 1.20 2.08
C LEU A 84 10.18 2.59 1.62
N ALA A 85 10.14 3.56 2.54
CA ALA A 85 9.77 4.94 2.25
C ALA A 85 10.70 5.59 1.21
N SER A 86 11.99 5.29 1.26
CA SER A 86 12.97 5.78 0.28
C SER A 86 12.77 5.12 -1.08
N ALA A 87 12.50 3.82 -1.11
CA ALA A 87 12.26 3.07 -2.35
C ALA A 87 10.96 3.51 -3.07
N LEU A 88 9.96 3.98 -2.32
CA LEU A 88 8.69 4.50 -2.85
C LEU A 88 8.70 6.02 -3.10
N ALA A 89 9.80 6.71 -2.80
CA ALA A 89 9.87 8.16 -2.88
C ALA A 89 9.63 8.68 -4.31
N VAL A 90 9.04 9.87 -4.40
CA VAL A 90 8.83 10.56 -5.67
C VAL A 90 10.05 11.41 -5.99
N ASN A 91 10.63 11.18 -7.16
CA ASN A 91 11.77 11.93 -7.66
C ASN A 91 11.32 12.94 -8.72
N GLU A 92 11.64 14.22 -8.52
CA GLU A 92 11.38 15.25 -9.51
C GLU A 92 12.49 15.30 -10.55
N THR A 93 12.13 15.16 -11.82
CA THR A 93 13.03 15.28 -12.96
C THR A 93 12.62 16.45 -13.85
N PRO A 94 13.50 17.00 -14.70
CA PRO A 94 13.12 18.01 -15.69
C PRO A 94 11.97 17.57 -16.62
N SER A 95 11.75 16.26 -16.75
CA SER A 95 10.68 15.63 -17.53
C SER A 95 9.39 15.35 -16.76
N GLY A 96 9.35 15.59 -15.45
CA GLY A 96 8.19 15.31 -14.59
C GLY A 96 8.52 14.49 -13.34
N LYS A 97 7.48 14.02 -12.64
CA LYS A 97 7.61 13.22 -11.42
C LYS A 97 7.75 11.73 -11.76
N ILE A 98 8.74 11.07 -11.16
CA ILE A 98 8.94 9.62 -11.23
C ILE A 98 8.59 9.07 -9.86
N TYR A 99 7.63 8.14 -9.81
CA TYR A 99 7.21 7.47 -8.59
C TYR A 99 8.08 6.23 -8.37
N GLY A 100 8.65 6.08 -7.17
CA GLY A 100 9.33 4.86 -6.75
C GLY A 100 8.38 3.68 -6.67
N ALA A 101 8.90 2.47 -6.87
CA ALA A 101 8.13 1.24 -6.79
C ALA A 101 9.03 0.09 -6.34
N VAL A 102 8.45 -0.84 -5.59
CA VAL A 102 9.06 -2.12 -5.23
C VAL A 102 8.18 -3.24 -5.73
N ALA A 103 8.78 -4.38 -6.08
CA ALA A 103 8.07 -5.57 -6.52
C ALA A 103 8.38 -6.71 -5.57
N GLU A 104 7.35 -7.41 -5.12
CA GLU A 104 7.50 -8.70 -4.47
C GLU A 104 7.72 -9.75 -5.56
N GLY A 105 8.82 -10.50 -5.48
CA GLY A 105 9.05 -11.65 -6.33
C GLY A 105 8.01 -12.72 -6.03
N GLY A 106 7.08 -12.95 -6.96
CA GLY A 106 6.10 -14.03 -6.82
C GLY A 106 6.79 -15.39 -6.73
N LEU A 107 6.38 -16.18 -5.72
CA LEU A 107 6.63 -17.62 -5.64
C LEU A 107 6.22 -18.35 -6.94
#